data_AF-A0AA97HIW8-F1
#
_entry.id   AF-A0AA97HIW8-F1
#
_cell.length_a   1.000
_cell.length_b   1.000
_cell.length_c   1.000
_cell.angle_alpha   90.00
_cell.angle_beta   90.00
_cell.angle_gamma   90.00
#
_symmetry.space_group_name_H-M   'P 1'
#
loop_
_entity.id
_entity.type
_entity.pdbx_description
1 polymer ?
#
loop_
_entity_poly.entity_id
_entity_poly.type
_entity_poly.pdbx_seq_one_letter_code
_entity_poly.pdbx_strand_id
1 'polypeptide(L)' 'MEARLQFPPDDDGVWSGPKVAQVIAEVTGVPKVWPQRGWDYLKRLEQSLQVPRPRHRKGDPEAQEAFKETPGA' A
#
# COMPACT_ATOMS: atom_id res chain seq x y z
N MET A 1 -3.03 20.45 -10.31
CA MET A 1 -2.78 19.43 -9.25
C MET A 1 -4.08 18.90 -8.65
N GLU A 2 -5.09 19.76 -8.45
CA GLU A 2 -6.39 19.42 -7.84
C GLU A 2 -7.21 18.35 -8.57
N ALA A 3 -7.08 18.22 -9.90
CA ALA A 3 -7.80 17.20 -10.66
C ALA A 3 -7.49 15.75 -10.22
N ARG A 4 -6.29 15.48 -9.68
CA ARG A 4 -5.89 14.14 -9.20
C ARG A 4 -6.55 13.72 -7.88
N LEU A 5 -7.14 14.66 -7.14
CA LEU A 5 -7.84 14.38 -5.88
C LEU A 5 -9.32 14.07 -6.11
N GLN A 6 -9.84 14.27 -7.32
CA GLN A 6 -11.27 14.06 -7.61
C GLN A 6 -11.65 12.58 -7.71
N PHE A 7 -10.69 11.72 -8.03
CA PHE A 7 -10.91 10.28 -8.16
C PHE A 7 -9.83 9.52 -7.39
N PRO A 8 -10.18 8.41 -6.72
CA PRO A 8 -9.19 7.54 -6.15
C PRO A 8 -8.28 7.01 -7.28
N PRO A 9 -6.97 6.89 -7.04
CA PRO A 9 -6.06 6.28 -8.00
C PRO A 9 -6.41 4.81 -8.25
N ASP A 10 -6.20 4.32 -9.46
CA ASP A 10 -6.55 2.94 -9.88
C ASP A 10 -5.92 1.85 -8.98
N ASP A 11 -4.74 2.10 -8.41
CA ASP A 11 -4.02 1.20 -7.48
C ASP A 11 -4.36 1.44 -5.99
N ASP A 12 -5.55 1.98 -5.68
CA ASP A 12 -6.04 2.28 -4.32
C ASP A 12 -5.14 3.21 -3.47
N GLY A 13 -4.17 3.87 -4.11
CA GLY A 13 -3.25 4.81 -3.45
C GLY A 13 -2.12 4.10 -2.72
N VAL A 14 -1.95 2.81 -2.95
CA VAL A 14 -0.91 2.00 -2.30
C VAL A 14 0.48 2.42 -2.77
N TRP A 15 1.38 2.59 -1.82
CA TRP A 15 2.82 2.79 -2.06
C TRP A 15 3.57 1.47 -1.93
N SER A 16 4.02 0.96 -3.08
CA SER A 16 4.84 -0.25 -3.16
C SER A 16 6.31 0.11 -3.44
N GLY A 17 7.24 -0.79 -3.07
CA GLY A 17 8.67 -0.61 -3.35
C GLY A 17 8.98 -0.29 -4.83
N PRO A 18 8.41 -1.02 -5.81
CA PRO A 18 8.58 -0.68 -7.23
C PRO A 18 8.09 0.72 -7.60
N LYS A 19 6.92 1.14 -7.09
CA LYS A 19 6.35 2.47 -7.35
C LYS A 19 7.22 3.58 -6.76
N VAL A 20 7.71 3.40 -5.54
CA VAL A 20 8.65 4.34 -4.92
C VAL A 20 9.94 4.42 -5.72
N ALA A 21 10.48 3.30 -6.20
CA ALA A 21 11.67 3.30 -7.03
C ALA A 21 11.48 4.06 -8.36
N GLN A 22 10.32 3.91 -9.01
CA GLN A 22 9.98 4.69 -10.21
C GLN A 22 9.95 6.19 -9.92
N VAL A 23 9.23 6.61 -8.87
CA VAL A 23 9.16 8.02 -8.49
C VAL A 23 10.54 8.59 -8.15
N ILE A 24 11.40 7.82 -7.47
CA ILE A 24 12.78 8.26 -7.22
C ILE A 24 13.54 8.44 -8.54
N ALA A 25 13.42 7.52 -9.49
CA ALA A 25 14.08 7.62 -10.80
C ALA A 25 13.62 8.87 -11.57
N GLU A 26 12.31 9.13 -11.59
CA GLU A 26 11.71 10.31 -12.23
C GLU A 26 12.17 11.62 -11.60
N VAL A 27 12.16 11.72 -10.27
CA VAL A 27 12.53 12.94 -9.54
C VAL A 27 14.03 13.22 -9.61
N THR A 28 14.87 12.19 -9.62
CA THR A 28 16.34 12.33 -9.64
C THR A 28 16.94 12.36 -11.05
N GLY A 29 16.14 12.07 -12.09
CA GLY A 29 16.62 11.95 -13.47
C GLY A 29 17.51 10.72 -13.70
N VAL A 30 17.53 9.77 -12.77
CA VAL A 30 18.31 8.53 -12.90
C VAL A 30 17.54 7.56 -13.80
N PRO A 31 18.17 6.92 -14.80
CA PRO A 31 17.45 6.09 -15.78
C PRO A 31 16.76 4.87 -15.15
N LYS A 32 17.29 4.34 -14.05
CA LYS A 32 16.70 3.20 -13.34
C LYS A 32 17.11 3.17 -11.88
N VAL A 33 16.11 3.00 -11.02
CA VAL A 33 16.29 2.66 -9.61
C VAL A 33 15.69 1.29 -9.37
N TRP A 34 16.42 0.43 -8.65
CA TRP A 34 15.95 -0.93 -8.36
C TRP A 34 14.85 -0.91 -7.29
N PRO A 35 13.82 -1.80 -7.37
CA PRO A 35 12.72 -1.85 -6.42
C PRO A 35 13.13 -2.00 -4.94
N GLN A 36 14.27 -2.65 -4.68
CA GLN A 36 14.85 -2.78 -3.34
C GLN A 36 15.10 -1.43 -2.68
N ARG A 37 15.57 -0.43 -3.44
CA ARG A 37 15.76 0.93 -2.92
C ARG A 37 14.43 1.57 -2.54
N GLY A 38 13.36 1.35 -3.30
CA GLY A 38 12.04 1.85 -2.92
C GLY A 38 11.54 1.24 -1.61
N TRP A 39 11.81 -0.05 -1.37
CA TRP A 39 11.51 -0.69 -0.09
C TRP A 39 12.35 -0.14 1.07
N ASP A 40 13.64 0.09 0.87
CA ASP A 40 14.50 0.72 1.89
C ASP A 40 13.95 2.06 2.35
N TYR A 41 13.44 2.87 1.42
CA TYR A 41 12.82 4.16 1.72
C TYR A 41 11.50 4.01 2.49
N LEU A 42 10.63 3.07 2.09
CA LEU A 42 9.40 2.78 2.83
C LEU A 42 9.71 2.37 4.27
N LYS A 43 10.72 1.51 4.47
CA LYS A 43 11.18 1.09 5.80
C LYS A 43 11.72 2.25 6.64
N ARG A 44 12.47 3.18 6.03
CA ARG A 44 12.99 4.37 6.72
C ARG A 44 11.90 5.34 7.14
N LEU A 45 10.80 5.40 6.39
CA LEU A 45 9.63 6.24 6.70
C LEU A 45 8.62 5.52 7.62
N GLU A 46 9.01 4.36 8.17
CA GLU A 46 8.16 3.51 9.02
C GLU A 46 6.83 3.12 8.36
N GLN A 47 6.77 3.21 7.03
CA GLN A 47 5.61 2.80 6.24
C GLN A 47 5.62 1.28 6.09
N SER A 48 4.45 0.68 6.28
CA SER A 48 4.22 -0.74 6.09
C SER A 48 3.04 -0.93 5.16
N LEU A 49 3.08 -1.99 4.36
CA LEU A 49 1.99 -2.32 3.47
C LEU A 49 0.80 -2.80 4.32
N GLN A 50 -0.26 -1.98 4.39
CA GLN A 50 -1.49 -2.31 5.09
C GLN A 50 -2.39 -3.15 4.18
N VAL A 51 -2.14 -4.45 4.14
CA VAL A 51 -3.00 -5.41 3.42
C VAL A 51 -3.99 -6.01 4.41
N PRO A 52 -5.29 -6.11 4.05
CA PRO A 52 -6.24 -6.89 4.83
C PRO A 52 -5.74 -8.31 5.03
N ARG A 53 -5.94 -8.85 6.24
CA ARG A 53 -5.58 -10.25 6.51
C ARG A 53 -6.29 -11.18 5.51
N PRO A 54 -5.59 -12.13 4.87
CA PRO A 54 -6.21 -13.12 4.00
C PRO A 54 -7.35 -13.86 4.70
N ARG A 55 -8.50 -13.99 4.04
CA ARG A 55 -9.65 -14.75 4.58
C ARG A 55 -9.32 -16.25 4.53
N HIS A 56 -9.45 -16.94 5.66
CA HIS A 56 -9.27 -18.38 5.71
C HIS A 56 -10.43 -19.09 4.99
N ARG A 57 -10.14 -20.03 4.07
CA ARG A 57 -11.15 -20.68 3.21
C ARG A 57 -12.25 -21.42 3.97
N LYS A 58 -11.95 -21.96 5.16
CA LYS A 58 -12.94 -22.64 6.02
C LYS A 58 -13.57 -21.72 7.07
N GLY A 59 -13.24 -20.43 7.05
CA GLY A 59 -13.81 -19.48 7.99
C GLY A 59 -15.25 -19.20 7.62
N ASP A 60 -16.13 -19.23 8.61
CA ASP A 60 -17.50 -18.79 8.44
C ASP A 60 -17.54 -17.28 8.09
N PRO A 61 -18.14 -16.88 6.95
CA PRO A 61 -18.11 -15.49 6.52
C PRO A 61 -18.84 -14.56 7.50
N GLU A 62 -19.98 -14.98 8.06
CA GLU A 62 -20.79 -14.16 8.97
C GLU A 62 -20.07 -13.92 10.30
N ALA A 63 -19.48 -14.96 10.89
CA ALA A 63 -18.67 -14.81 12.11
C ALA A 63 -17.43 -13.92 11.91
N GLN A 64 -16.84 -13.91 10.71
CA GLN A 64 -15.70 -13.03 10.39
C GLN A 64 -16.10 -11.56 10.25
N GLU A 65 -17.29 -11.28 9.72
CA GLU A 65 -17.80 -9.92 9.56
C GLU A 65 -18.15 -9.34 10.94
N ALA A 66 -18.86 -10.12 11.78
CA ALA A 66 -19.21 -9.73 13.14
C ALA A 66 -17.99 -9.41 14.03
N PHE A 67 -16.88 -10.14 13.86
CA PHE A 67 -15.64 -9.88 14.62
C PHE A 67 -14.98 -8.54 14.24
N LYS A 68 -15.09 -8.09 12.98
CA LYS A 68 -14.49 -6.84 12.52
C LYS A 68 -15.24 -5.60 12.99
N GLU A 69 -16.52 -5.72 13.34
CA GLU A 69 -17.33 -4.60 13.80
C GLU A 69 -17.13 -4.27 15.29
N THR A 70 -16.49 -5.14 16.07
CA THR A 70 -16.13 -4.82 17.46
C THR A 70 -14.91 -3.89 17.49
N PRO A 71 -15.05 -2.61 17.92
CA PRO A 71 -13.89 -1.80 18.24
C PRO A 71 -13.24 -2.42 19.49
N GLY A 72 -11.91 -2.55 19.49
CA GLY A 72 -11.19 -3.02 20.66
C GLY A 72 -11.53 -2.16 21.88
N ALA A 73 -11.95 -2.84 22.96
CA ALA A 73 -12.16 -2.23 24.28
C ALA A 73 -10.83 -1.83 24.94
#